data_AF-T1A836-F1
#
_entry.id   AF-T1A836-F1
#
_cell.length_a   1.000
_cell.length_b   1.000
_cell.length_c   1.000
_cell.angle_alpha   90.00
_cell.angle_beta   90.00
_cell.angle_gamma   90.00
#
_symmetry.space_group_name_H-M   'P 1'
#
loop_
_entity.id
_entity.type
_entity.pdbx_description
1 polymer ?
#
loop_
_entity_poly.entity_id
_entity_poly.type
_entity_poly.pdbx_seq_one_letter_code
_entity_poly.pdbx_strand_id
1 'polypeptide(L)'
;MDRSAVPTLHELYERQLRARGYSADAAQLKAIDCLEDLRARLAAGGRAAAHPLAARLLRPLSARVSRPQRGLYLWGPVGRGKTWLMDLFFQSLPFPERRRRHFHRFMHDVHAEL
;
A
#
# COMPACT_ATOMS: atom_id res chain seq x y z
N MET A 1 -4.25 -25.53 -9.61
CA MET A 1 -4.55 -25.08 -8.23
C MET A 1 -4.21 -23.61 -8.16
N ASP A 2 -5.22 -22.80 -7.91
CA ASP A 2 -5.34 -21.38 -8.26
C ASP A 2 -4.32 -20.48 -7.54
N ARG A 3 -3.71 -19.55 -8.29
CA ARG A 3 -2.76 -18.58 -7.75
C ARG A 3 -3.58 -17.55 -6.98
N SER A 4 -3.69 -17.73 -5.67
CA SER A 4 -4.42 -16.88 -4.74
C SER A 4 -4.15 -15.40 -5.02
N ALA A 5 -5.08 -14.72 -5.70
CA ALA A 5 -4.99 -13.31 -5.96
C ALA A 5 -4.97 -12.57 -4.61
N VAL A 6 -4.01 -11.66 -4.41
CA VAL A 6 -3.98 -10.83 -3.20
C VAL A 6 -5.31 -10.04 -3.17
N PRO A 7 -6.10 -10.15 -2.09
CA PRO A 7 -7.42 -9.53 -2.02
C PRO A 7 -7.31 -8.00 -2.10
N THR A 8 -8.34 -7.37 -2.65
CA THR A 8 -8.44 -5.90 -2.70
C THR A 8 -8.59 -5.32 -1.28
N LEU A 9 -8.36 -4.02 -1.12
CA LEU A 9 -8.55 -3.37 0.19
C LEU A 9 -10.02 -3.45 0.61
N HIS A 10 -10.95 -3.28 -0.33
CA HIS A 10 -12.38 -3.43 -0.10
C HIS A 10 -12.74 -4.82 0.42
N GLU A 11 -12.26 -5.88 -0.24
CA GLU A 11 -12.51 -7.26 0.20
C GLU A 11 -11.95 -7.54 1.60
N LEU A 12 -10.75 -7.03 1.90
CA LEU A 12 -10.16 -7.15 3.23
C LEU A 12 -10.99 -6.43 4.29
N TYR A 13 -11.45 -5.22 4.00
CA TYR A 13 -12.27 -4.43 4.90
C TYR A 13 -13.60 -5.12 5.20
N GLU A 14 -14.33 -5.51 4.16
CA GLU A 14 -15.61 -6.22 4.27
C GLU A 14 -15.48 -7.52 5.06
N ARG A 15 -14.44 -8.31 4.80
CA ARG A 15 -14.15 -9.53 5.55
C ARG A 15 -13.92 -9.24 7.03
N GLN A 16 -13.21 -8.17 7.34
CA GLN A 16 -12.86 -7.80 8.71
C GLN A 16 -14.03 -7.17 9.47
N LEU A 17 -14.92 -6.43 8.79
CA LEU A 17 -16.19 -5.98 9.37
C LEU A 17 -17.02 -7.18 9.81
N ARG A 18 -17.23 -8.15 8.91
CA ARG A 18 -17.98 -9.38 9.21
C ARG A 18 -17.37 -10.17 10.36
N ALA A 19 -16.06 -10.40 10.32
CA ALA A 19 -15.36 -11.17 11.34
C ALA A 19 -15.41 -10.54 12.74
N ARG A 20 -15.49 -9.21 12.84
CA ARG A 20 -15.53 -8.49 14.11
C ARG A 20 -16.92 -8.00 14.52
N GLY A 21 -17.94 -8.23 13.69
CA GLY A 21 -19.30 -7.70 13.92
C GLY A 21 -19.36 -6.17 13.90
N TYR A 22 -18.51 -5.52 13.09
CA TYR A 22 -18.49 -4.06 12.97
C TYR A 22 -19.37 -3.59 11.81
N SER A 23 -19.94 -2.39 11.97
CA SER A 23 -20.68 -1.70 10.91
C SER A 23 -19.75 -0.83 10.06
N ALA A 24 -20.03 -0.74 8.76
CA ALA A 24 -19.29 0.12 7.86
C ALA A 24 -19.51 1.61 8.21
N ASP A 25 -18.42 2.38 8.22
CA ASP A 25 -18.46 3.84 8.40
C ASP A 25 -18.23 4.56 7.07
N ALA A 26 -19.06 5.57 6.77
CA ALA A 26 -18.99 6.30 5.50
C ALA A 26 -17.65 7.05 5.31
N ALA A 27 -17.04 7.54 6.39
CA ALA A 27 -15.73 8.19 6.29
C ALA A 27 -14.60 7.17 6.06
N GLN A 28 -14.69 5.98 6.65
CA GLN A 28 -13.75 4.88 6.38
C GLN A 28 -13.85 4.39 4.94
N LEU A 29 -15.07 4.26 4.39
CA LEU A 29 -15.27 3.88 2.98
C LEU A 29 -14.60 4.87 2.02
N LYS A 30 -14.80 6.18 2.21
CA LYS A 30 -14.10 7.20 1.42
C LYS A 30 -12.58 7.09 1.50
N ALA A 31 -12.05 6.81 2.69
CA ALA A 31 -10.61 6.60 2.85
C ALA A 31 -10.13 5.34 2.11
N ILE A 32 -10.92 4.26 2.14
CA ILE A 32 -10.66 3.03 1.42
C ILE A 32 -10.65 3.25 -0.09
N ASP A 33 -11.58 4.03 -0.63
CA ASP A 33 -11.61 4.39 -2.06
C ASP A 33 -10.31 5.07 -2.49
N CYS A 34 -9.86 6.08 -1.74
CA CYS A 34 -8.61 6.77 -2.02
C CYS A 34 -7.39 5.83 -1.91
N LEU A 35 -7.37 4.95 -0.91
CA LEU A 35 -6.28 3.99 -0.70
C LEU A 35 -6.27 2.90 -1.77
N GLU A 36 -7.43 2.47 -2.27
CA GLU A 36 -7.55 1.50 -3.37
C GLU A 36 -7.01 2.10 -4.68
N ASP A 37 -7.32 3.36 -4.98
CA ASP A 37 -6.71 4.08 -6.10
C ASP A 37 -5.17 4.13 -5.98
N LEU A 38 -4.66 4.50 -4.80
CA LEU A 38 -3.21 4.51 -4.55
C LEU A 38 -2.61 3.11 -4.72
N ARG A 39 -3.28 2.06 -4.22
CA ARG A 39 -2.86 0.66 -4.37
C ARG A 39 -2.74 0.28 -5.84
N ALA A 40 -3.74 0.62 -6.66
CA ALA A 40 -3.74 0.35 -8.09
C ALA A 40 -2.58 1.08 -8.81
N ARG A 41 -2.36 2.36 -8.51
CA ARG A 41 -1.24 3.15 -9.05
C ARG A 41 0.13 2.56 -8.66
N LEU A 42 0.30 2.13 -7.42
CA LEU A 42 1.53 1.48 -6.95
C LEU A 42 1.75 0.11 -7.61
N ALA A 43 0.68 -0.69 -7.76
CA ALA A 43 0.75 -2.00 -8.41
C ALA A 43 1.12 -1.90 -9.90
N ALA A 44 0.64 -0.85 -10.59
CA ALA A 44 1.02 -0.57 -11.98
C ALA A 44 2.50 -0.16 -12.11
N GLY A 45 3.03 0.61 -11.15
CA GLY A 45 4.42 1.07 -11.16
C GLY A 45 5.45 0.02 -10.73
N GLY A 46 5.07 -0.94 -9.88
CA GLY A 46 5.98 -1.96 -9.32
C GLY A 46 6.41 -3.07 -10.30
N ARG A 47 5.73 -3.23 -11.44
CA ARG A 47 6.02 -4.26 -12.45
C ARG A 47 7.35 -4.10 -13.21
N ALA A 48 8.11 -3.03 -12.95
CA ALA A 48 9.37 -2.76 -13.66
C ALA A 48 10.62 -3.45 -13.08
N ALA A 49 10.53 -4.11 -11.91
CA ALA A 49 11.69 -4.63 -11.19
C ALA A 49 12.13 -6.06 -11.57
N ALA A 50 11.27 -6.85 -12.24
CA ALA A 50 11.61 -8.22 -12.64
C ALA A 50 12.03 -8.28 -14.12
N HIS A 51 13.26 -7.89 -14.43
CA HIS A 51 13.84 -8.18 -15.75
C HIS A 51 14.72 -9.44 -15.68
N PRO A 52 14.45 -10.47 -16.52
CA PRO A 52 15.34 -11.61 -16.67
C PRO A 52 16.70 -11.13 -17.19
N LEU A 53 17.79 -11.80 -16.78
CA LEU A 53 19.17 -11.34 -17.00
C LEU A 53 19.51 -11.08 -18.48
N ALA A 54 18.81 -11.71 -19.41
CA ALA A 54 18.94 -11.51 -20.85
C ALA A 54 18.48 -10.11 -21.34
N ALA A 55 17.56 -9.44 -20.63
CA ALA A 55 17.05 -8.12 -21.02
C ALA A 55 18.00 -6.96 -20.63
N ARG A 56 19.12 -7.25 -19.98
CA ARG A 56 20.07 -6.26 -19.45
C ARG A 56 21.09 -5.77 -20.49
N LEU A 57 21.30 -6.51 -21.59
CA LEU A 57 22.24 -6.12 -22.64
C LEU A 57 21.68 -5.18 -23.71
N LEU A 58 20.35 -5.10 -23.87
CA LEU A 58 19.72 -4.39 -25.00
C LEU A 58 18.90 -3.16 -24.57
N ARG A 59 18.98 -2.75 -23.30
CA ARG A 59 18.11 -1.69 -22.79
C ARG A 59 18.85 -0.34 -22.77
N PRO A 60 18.34 0.70 -23.45
CA PRO A 60 18.93 2.03 -23.37
C PRO A 60 18.92 2.50 -21.90
N LEU A 61 20.00 3.16 -21.46
CA LEU A 61 20.22 3.67 -20.09
C LEU A 61 19.09 4.59 -19.57
N SER A 62 18.19 5.03 -20.46
CA SER A 62 17.00 5.84 -20.18
C SER A 62 15.79 5.04 -19.65
N ALA A 63 15.90 3.71 -19.57
CA ALA A 63 14.72 2.88 -19.40
C ALA A 63 14.13 2.90 -17.98
N ARG A 64 13.20 3.84 -17.80
CA ARG A 64 12.10 3.90 -16.84
C ARG A 64 12.50 4.26 -15.41
N VAL A 65 12.80 5.54 -15.20
CA VAL A 65 12.51 6.20 -13.92
C VAL A 65 10.98 6.22 -13.76
N SER A 66 10.43 5.25 -13.04
CA SER A 66 9.01 5.30 -12.63
C SER A 66 8.85 6.54 -11.76
N ARG A 67 8.00 7.48 -12.17
CA ARG A 67 7.78 8.70 -11.38
C ARG A 67 7.22 8.31 -10.01
N PRO A 68 7.74 8.89 -8.90
CA PRO A 68 7.25 8.59 -7.58
C PRO A 68 5.76 8.88 -7.48
N GLN A 69 5.01 7.94 -6.92
CA GLN A 69 3.57 8.11 -6.70
C GLN A 69 3.34 9.03 -5.50
N ARG A 70 2.45 10.02 -5.65
CA ARG A 70 2.02 10.85 -4.52
C ARG A 70 1.25 9.98 -3.52
N GLY A 71 1.68 10.02 -2.26
CA GLY A 71 1.03 9.31 -1.16
C GLY A 71 -0.21 10.03 -0.61
N LEU A 72 -0.80 9.46 0.43
CA LEU A 72 -1.98 9.96 1.12
C LEU A 72 -1.67 10.22 2.60
N TYR A 73 -2.27 11.26 3.16
CA TYR A 73 -2.18 11.58 4.59
C TYR A 73 -3.55 11.41 5.23
N LEU A 74 -3.69 10.40 6.08
CA LEU A 74 -4.96 10.07 6.73
C LEU A 74 -5.05 10.77 8.09
N TRP A 75 -5.97 11.73 8.20
CA TRP A 75 -6.17 12.55 9.39
C TRP A 75 -7.61 12.50 9.88
N GLY A 76 -7.83 12.85 11.16
CA GLY A 76 -9.15 12.87 11.78
C GLY A 76 -9.13 12.48 13.25
N PRO A 77 -10.29 12.43 13.92
CA PRO A 77 -10.40 12.20 15.36
C PRO A 77 -9.76 10.87 15.83
N VAL A 78 -9.40 10.82 17.11
CA VAL A 78 -8.92 9.59 17.78
C VAL A 78 -10.04 8.53 17.77
N GLY A 79 -9.68 7.25 17.71
CA GLY A 79 -10.65 6.14 17.78
C GLY A 79 -11.39 5.81 16.47
N ARG A 80 -11.15 6.54 15.36
CA ARG A 80 -11.84 6.29 14.06
C ARG A 80 -11.24 5.17 13.20
N GLY A 81 -10.31 4.37 13.73
CA GLY A 81 -9.75 3.22 13.01
C GLY A 81 -8.68 3.52 11.95
N LYS A 82 -8.06 4.71 11.97
CA LYS A 82 -7.00 5.09 11.00
C LYS A 82 -5.85 4.08 10.93
N THR A 83 -5.35 3.63 12.09
CA THR A 83 -4.30 2.61 12.18
C THR A 83 -4.73 1.31 11.53
N TRP A 84 -5.96 0.89 11.81
CA TRP A 84 -6.54 -0.32 11.26
C TRP A 84 -6.71 -0.25 9.73
N LEU A 85 -7.17 0.88 9.18
CA LEU A 85 -7.20 1.08 7.72
C LEU A 85 -5.82 0.97 7.09
N MET A 86 -4.78 1.51 7.75
CA MET A 86 -3.40 1.37 7.29
C MET A 86 -2.88 -0.07 7.35
N ASP A 87 -3.31 -0.86 8.34
CA ASP A 87 -3.00 -2.29 8.42
C ASP A 87 -3.59 -3.05 7.23
N LEU A 88 -4.85 -2.79 6.91
CA LEU A 88 -5.53 -3.42 5.76
C LEU A 88 -4.90 -3.00 4.44
N PHE A 89 -4.59 -1.72 4.27
CA PHE A 89 -3.88 -1.22 3.08
C PHE A 89 -2.53 -1.89 2.90
N PHE A 90 -1.73 -2.01 3.97
CA PHE A 90 -0.44 -2.68 3.89
C PHE A 90 -0.57 -4.17 3.52
N GLN A 91 -1.63 -4.84 3.99
CA GLN A 91 -1.92 -6.24 3.66
C GLN A 91 -2.37 -6.43 2.21
N SER A 92 -3.13 -5.49 1.63
CA SER A 92 -3.68 -5.60 0.26
C SER A 92 -2.69 -5.28 -0.86
N LEU A 93 -1.51 -4.72 -0.54
CA LEU A 93 -0.48 -4.45 -1.54
C LEU A 93 -0.07 -5.76 -2.26
N PRO A 94 -0.02 -5.80 -3.60
CA PRO A 94 0.23 -7.04 -4.35
C PRO A 94 1.73 -7.30 -4.61
N PHE A 95 2.64 -6.71 -3.83
CA PHE A 95 4.09 -6.83 -4.00
C PHE A 95 4.82 -6.85 -2.65
N PRO A 96 5.90 -7.62 -2.51
CA PRO A 96 6.60 -7.81 -1.24
C PRO A 96 7.48 -6.60 -0.84
N GLU A 97 7.90 -5.75 -1.77
CA GLU A 97 8.77 -4.59 -1.53
C GLU A 97 8.01 -3.43 -0.87
N ARG A 98 7.64 -3.63 0.40
CA ARG A 98 6.90 -2.66 1.19
C ARG A 98 7.40 -2.67 2.63
N ARG A 99 7.47 -1.50 3.25
CA ARG A 99 7.87 -1.35 4.66
C ARG A 99 6.83 -0.50 5.38
N ARG A 100 6.41 -0.95 6.55
CA ARG A 100 5.59 -0.17 7.48
C ARG A 100 6.50 0.36 8.59
N ARG A 101 6.46 1.67 8.84
CA ARG A 101 7.21 2.31 9.92
C ARG A 101 6.26 3.16 10.77
N HIS A 102 6.46 3.13 12.08
CA HIS A 102 5.84 4.10 12.97
C HIS A 102 6.63 5.41 12.90
N PHE A 103 5.92 6.53 12.81
CA PHE A 103 6.53 7.84 12.59
C PHE A 103 7.60 8.18 13.64
N HIS A 104 7.34 7.92 14.93
CA HIS A 104 8.33 8.18 15.98
C HIS A 104 9.62 7.39 15.80
N ARG A 105 9.54 6.10 15.40
CA ARG A 105 10.74 5.30 15.13
C ARG A 105 11.48 5.83 13.90
N PHE A 106 10.74 6.18 12.85
CA PHE A 106 11.32 6.79 11.67
C PHE A 106 12.08 8.09 11.99
N MET A 107 11.51 8.98 12.80
CA MET A 107 12.17 10.23 13.17
C MET A 107 13.42 10.00 14.03
N HIS A 108 13.40 8.99 14.90
CA HIS A 108 14.58 8.60 15.66
C HIS A 108 15.70 8.09 14.74
N ASP A 109 15.39 7.23 13.77
CA ASP A 109 16.35 6.72 12.80
C ASP A 109 16.98 7.88 12.00
N VAL A 110 16.14 8.81 11.51
CA VAL A 110 16.61 10.00 10.78
C VAL A 110 17.54 10.86 11.64
N HIS A 111 17.23 11.04 12.93
CA HIS A 111 18.07 11.82 13.82
C HIS A 111 19.41 11.13 14.14
N ALA A 112 19.42 9.80 14.24
CA ALA A 112 20.65 9.03 14.48
C ALA A 112 21.60 8.98 13.27
N GLU A 113 21.09 9.25 12.07
CA GLU A 113 21.85 9.35 10.81
C GLU A 113 22.40 10.76 10.52
N LEU A 114 22.10 11.74 11.39
CA LEU A 114 22.62 13.12 11.35
C LEU A 114 23.81 13.30 12.31
#